data_AF-A0A2W0DJE9-F1
#
_entry.id   AF-A0A2W0DJE9-F1
#
_cell.length_a   1.000
_cell.length_b   1.000
_cell.length_c   1.000
_cell.angle_alpha   90.00
_cell.angle_beta   90.00
_cell.angle_gamma   90.00
#
_symmetry.space_group_name_H-M   'P 1'
#
loop_
_entity.id
_entity.type
_entity.pdbx_description
1 polymer ?
#
loop_
_entity_poly.entity_id
_entity_poly.type
_entity_poly.pdbx_seq_one_letter_code
_entity_poly.pdbx_strand_id
1 'polypeptide(L)'
;MTDVTTPTPRADPDAAADGFEGGWFRIDDEVEFLDDVVWRPAAGTEPGSATAPAAVIVGGDPREHIGSTLPLARLDELDAARQRRVRKLWLSPITLVVTALVFTALEVSGLPWRTDLGRQLLVGLGTALPVDALCTAIWWRITRDPSGAVVRKMGGHRTRQQYDQQRAVLDR
;
A
#
# COMPACT_ATOMS: atom_id res chain seq x y z
N MET A 1 -35.67 -8.98 31.93
CA MET A 1 -34.23 -8.81 31.66
C MET A 1 -33.92 -9.78 30.54
N THR A 2 -34.01 -9.31 29.30
CA THR A 2 -33.88 -10.15 28.10
C THR A 2 -32.47 -10.03 27.60
N ASP A 3 -31.73 -11.14 27.69
CA ASP A 3 -30.36 -11.27 27.21
C ASP A 3 -30.41 -11.32 25.67
N VAL A 4 -30.00 -10.23 25.02
CA VAL A 4 -29.91 -10.14 23.56
C VAL A 4 -28.48 -10.51 23.17
N THR A 5 -28.26 -11.80 22.96
CA THR A 5 -27.03 -12.29 22.34
C THR A 5 -27.12 -11.98 20.85
N THR A 6 -26.55 -10.86 20.41
CA THR A 6 -26.43 -10.55 18.98
C THR A 6 -25.51 -11.59 18.34
N PRO A 7 -26.00 -12.47 17.43
CA PRO A 7 -25.13 -13.40 16.74
C PRO A 7 -24.23 -12.62 15.78
N THR A 8 -22.91 -12.77 15.92
CA THR A 8 -21.94 -12.28 14.93
C THR A 8 -22.32 -12.87 13.56
N PRO A 9 -22.50 -12.05 12.50
CA PRO A 9 -22.85 -12.56 11.18
C PRO A 9 -21.78 -13.56 10.74
N ARG A 10 -22.19 -14.80 10.47
CA ARG A 10 -21.32 -15.82 9.91
C ARG A 10 -21.00 -15.41 8.47
N ALA A 11 -19.72 -15.25 8.15
CA ALA A 11 -19.28 -15.05 6.77
C ALA A 11 -19.85 -16.18 5.89
N ASP A 12 -20.65 -15.81 4.90
CA ASP A 12 -21.24 -16.73 3.95
C ASP A 12 -20.17 -17.11 2.92
N PRO A 13 -19.70 -18.38 2.89
CA PRO A 13 -18.64 -18.80 1.96
C PRO A 13 -19.06 -18.70 0.49
N ASP A 14 -20.37 -18.78 0.19
CA ASP A 14 -20.87 -18.65 -1.19
C ASP A 14 -20.98 -17.17 -1.61
N ALA A 15 -21.08 -16.25 -0.65
CA ALA A 15 -21.05 -14.81 -0.92
C ALA A 15 -19.64 -14.27 -1.26
N ALA A 16 -18.58 -15.05 -1.00
CA ALA A 16 -17.23 -14.70 -1.42
C ALA A 16 -16.99 -14.93 -2.94
N ALA A 17 -17.81 -15.75 -3.60
CA ALA A 17 -17.60 -16.15 -5.00
C ALA A 17 -17.77 -15.01 -6.02
N ASP A 18 -18.55 -13.97 -5.68
CA ASP A 18 -18.78 -12.79 -6.53
C ASP A 18 -18.21 -11.48 -5.92
N GLY A 19 -17.31 -11.58 -4.94
CA GLY A 19 -16.71 -10.42 -4.27
C GLY A 19 -15.41 -9.95 -4.92
N PHE A 20 -15.06 -8.67 -4.71
CA PHE A 20 -13.73 -8.15 -5.03
C PHE A 20 -12.78 -8.42 -3.86
N GLU A 21 -11.58 -8.91 -4.15
CA GLU A 21 -10.56 -9.17 -3.15
C GLU A 21 -9.67 -7.95 -2.95
N GLY A 22 -9.43 -7.56 -1.71
CA GLY A 22 -8.64 -6.43 -1.26
C GLY A 22 -9.06 -5.09 -1.85
N GLY A 23 -8.55 -4.02 -1.26
CA GLY A 23 -8.92 -2.67 -1.70
C GLY A 23 -8.46 -1.58 -0.76
N TRP A 24 -8.73 -0.34 -1.17
CA TRP A 24 -8.47 0.86 -0.40
C TRP A 24 -9.78 1.41 0.15
N PHE A 25 -9.87 1.47 1.47
CA PHE A 25 -11.05 1.89 2.20
C PHE A 25 -10.72 3.11 3.04
N ARG A 26 -11.72 3.95 3.28
CA ARG A 26 -11.59 5.07 4.21
C ARG A 26 -12.05 4.62 5.59
N ILE A 27 -11.13 4.56 6.54
CA ILE A 27 -11.37 4.18 7.94
C ILE A 27 -10.80 5.31 8.79
N ASP A 28 -11.59 5.85 9.73
CA ASP A 28 -11.18 6.93 10.63
C ASP A 28 -10.52 8.14 9.92
N ASP A 29 -11.10 8.56 8.78
CA ASP A 29 -10.59 9.62 7.90
C ASP A 29 -9.23 9.36 7.22
N GLU A 30 -8.67 8.16 7.37
CA GLU A 30 -7.48 7.71 6.67
C GLU A 30 -7.81 6.68 5.59
N VAL A 31 -6.96 6.62 4.55
CA VAL A 31 -7.09 5.60 3.50
C VAL A 31 -6.20 4.43 3.83
N GLU A 32 -6.83 3.33 4.18
CA GLU A 32 -6.19 2.08 4.53
C GLU A 32 -6.32 1.08 3.40
N PHE A 33 -5.28 0.28 3.23
CA PHE A 33 -5.31 -0.84 2.31
C PHE A 33 -5.53 -2.14 3.08
N LEU A 34 -6.60 -2.85 2.74
CA LEU A 34 -6.92 -4.17 3.29
C LEU A 34 -6.64 -5.22 2.20
N ASP A 35 -5.68 -6.13 2.45
CA ASP A 35 -5.19 -7.07 1.43
C ASP A 35 -6.08 -8.31 1.26
N ASP A 36 -6.57 -8.80 2.39
CA ASP A 36 -7.20 -10.12 2.51
C ASP A 36 -8.69 -10.00 2.83
N VAL A 37 -9.32 -8.93 2.38
CA VAL A 37 -10.74 -8.66 2.56
C VAL A 37 -11.51 -8.93 1.27
N VAL A 38 -12.69 -9.54 1.37
CA VAL A 38 -13.61 -9.70 0.24
C VAL A 38 -14.78 -8.74 0.40
N TRP A 39 -15.08 -7.94 -0.62
CA TRP A 39 -16.09 -6.89 -0.54
C TRP A 39 -16.98 -6.82 -1.78
N ARG A 40 -18.16 -6.22 -1.62
CA ARG A 40 -19.12 -5.95 -2.70
C ARG A 40 -19.59 -4.50 -2.66
N PRO A 41 -19.90 -3.86 -3.80
CA PRO A 41 -20.50 -2.53 -3.80
C PRO A 41 -21.79 -2.53 -2.97
N ALA A 42 -21.98 -1.51 -2.12
CA ALA A 42 -23.18 -1.39 -1.31
C ALA A 42 -24.40 -1.10 -2.21
N ALA A 43 -25.51 -1.80 -1.98
CA ALA A 43 -26.75 -1.54 -2.70
C ALA A 43 -27.30 -0.16 -2.30
N GLY A 44 -27.63 0.68 -3.29
CA GLY A 44 -28.19 2.02 -3.07
C GLY A 44 -27.18 3.17 -3.15
N THR A 45 -25.91 2.90 -3.48
CA THR A 45 -25.02 3.96 -3.99
C THR A 45 -25.37 4.21 -5.46
N GLU A 46 -26.32 5.11 -5.71
CA GLU A 46 -26.59 5.57 -7.09
C GLU A 46 -25.38 6.35 -7.62
N PRO A 47 -24.98 6.13 -8.89
CA PRO A 47 -23.92 6.90 -9.52
C PRO A 47 -24.32 8.38 -9.53
N GLY A 48 -23.54 9.21 -8.84
CA GLY A 48 -23.80 10.65 -8.68
C GLY A 48 -24.42 11.08 -7.35
N SER A 49 -24.67 10.16 -6.41
CA SER A 49 -24.98 10.54 -5.02
C SER A 49 -23.80 11.29 -4.39
N ALA A 50 -24.08 12.37 -3.63
CA ALA A 50 -23.08 13.12 -2.89
C ALA A 50 -22.39 12.30 -1.78
N THR A 51 -22.89 11.10 -1.51
CA THR A 51 -22.29 10.13 -0.59
C THR A 51 -21.25 9.29 -1.35
N ALA A 52 -20.01 9.28 -0.85
CA ALA A 52 -18.93 8.51 -1.46
C ALA A 52 -19.32 7.03 -1.66
N PRO A 53 -18.90 6.39 -2.77
CA PRO A 53 -19.18 4.99 -3.01
C PRO A 53 -18.69 4.12 -1.86
N ALA A 54 -19.53 3.18 -1.44
CA ALA A 54 -19.29 2.34 -0.27
C ALA A 54 -19.32 0.87 -0.65
N ALA A 55 -18.65 0.06 0.17
CA ALA A 55 -18.51 -1.36 -0.01
C ALA A 55 -18.91 -2.09 1.27
N VAL A 56 -19.67 -3.17 1.13
CA VAL A 56 -19.96 -4.10 2.22
C VAL A 56 -18.86 -5.15 2.24
N ILE A 57 -18.22 -5.32 3.38
CA ILE A 57 -17.23 -6.37 3.58
C ILE A 57 -17.94 -7.68 3.88
N VAL A 58 -17.68 -8.71 3.08
CA VAL A 58 -18.39 -10.00 3.09
C VAL A 58 -17.56 -11.11 3.75
N GLY A 59 -16.24 -10.97 3.75
CA GLY A 59 -15.33 -11.95 4.35
C GLY A 59 -13.89 -11.47 4.38
N GLY A 60 -13.00 -12.31 4.90
CA GLY A 60 -11.56 -12.04 4.94
C GLY A 60 -11.01 -11.61 6.30
N ASP A 61 -9.81 -11.04 6.29
CA ASP A 61 -9.10 -10.53 7.46
C ASP A 61 -8.70 -9.05 7.22
N PRO A 62 -8.95 -8.12 8.16
CA PRO A 62 -9.42 -8.32 9.54
C PRO A 62 -10.91 -8.70 9.65
N ARG A 63 -11.23 -9.69 10.50
CA ARG A 63 -12.61 -10.19 10.69
C ARG A 63 -13.58 -9.17 11.27
N GLU A 64 -13.07 -8.14 11.95
CA GLU A 64 -13.89 -7.12 12.61
C GLU A 64 -14.71 -6.26 11.63
N HIS A 65 -14.29 -6.21 10.37
CA HIS A 65 -15.01 -5.49 9.33
C HIS A 65 -16.06 -6.34 8.63
N ILE A 66 -16.16 -7.65 8.88
CA ILE A 66 -17.15 -8.51 8.21
C ILE A 66 -18.58 -8.05 8.55
N GLY A 67 -19.37 -7.75 7.52
CA GLY A 67 -20.72 -7.20 7.62
C GLY A 67 -20.78 -5.67 7.77
N SER A 68 -19.64 -4.99 7.87
CA SER A 68 -19.59 -3.53 7.90
C SER A 68 -19.65 -2.93 6.49
N THR A 69 -20.25 -1.75 6.39
CA THR A 69 -20.22 -0.93 5.18
C THR A 69 -19.13 0.12 5.33
N LEU A 70 -18.04 -0.05 4.59
CA LEU A 70 -16.92 0.88 4.58
C LEU A 70 -16.96 1.78 3.35
N PRO A 71 -16.66 3.09 3.48
CA PRO A 71 -16.48 3.96 2.33
C PRO A 71 -15.24 3.52 1.53
N LEU A 72 -15.38 3.44 0.20
CA LEU A 72 -14.23 3.24 -0.68
C LEU A 72 -13.43 4.53 -0.77
N ALA A 73 -12.11 4.40 -0.93
CA ALA A 73 -11.27 5.54 -1.25
C ALA A 73 -11.75 6.24 -2.53
N ARG A 74 -11.72 7.58 -2.54
CA ARG A 74 -12.03 8.36 -3.76
C ARG A 74 -10.95 8.11 -4.81
N LEU A 75 -11.24 8.44 -6.07
CA LEU A 75 -10.34 8.10 -7.18
C LEU A 75 -8.95 8.77 -7.05
N ASP A 76 -8.90 10.03 -6.62
CA ASP A 76 -7.67 10.76 -6.30
C ASP A 76 -6.94 10.20 -5.08
N GLU A 77 -7.68 9.78 -4.06
CA GLU A 77 -7.15 9.17 -2.85
C GLU A 77 -6.58 7.77 -3.11
N LEU A 78 -7.26 6.97 -3.95
CA LEU A 78 -6.85 5.64 -4.40
C LEU A 78 -5.51 5.71 -5.16
N ASP A 79 -5.38 6.69 -6.06
CA ASP A 79 -4.15 6.95 -6.81
C ASP A 79 -2.99 7.31 -5.88
N ALA A 80 -3.23 8.24 -4.95
CA ALA A 80 -2.24 8.65 -3.96
C ALA A 80 -1.85 7.50 -3.00
N ALA A 81 -2.82 6.70 -2.56
CA ALA A 81 -2.59 5.59 -1.64
C ALA A 81 -1.80 4.46 -2.31
N ARG A 82 -2.13 4.09 -3.56
CA ARG A 82 -1.34 3.13 -4.35
C ARG A 82 0.10 3.60 -4.52
N GLN A 83 0.30 4.87 -4.88
CA GLN A 83 1.62 5.46 -5.04
C GLN A 83 2.43 5.38 -3.73
N ARG A 84 1.83 5.78 -2.61
CA ARG A 84 2.48 5.73 -1.29
C ARG A 84 2.85 4.30 -0.90
N ARG A 85 1.98 3.33 -1.17
CA ARG A 85 2.22 1.92 -0.84
C ARG A 85 3.40 1.34 -1.63
N VAL A 86 3.43 1.55 -2.95
CA VAL A 86 4.56 1.10 -3.78
C VAL A 86 5.85 1.79 -3.36
N ARG A 87 5.81 3.08 -3.03
CA ARG A 87 6.98 3.81 -2.52
C ARG A 87 7.53 3.19 -1.25
N LYS A 88 6.68 2.93 -0.25
CA LYS A 88 7.06 2.33 1.03
C LYS A 88 7.59 0.90 0.86
N LEU A 89 6.94 0.09 0.02
CA LEU A 89 7.31 -1.31 -0.22
C LEU A 89 8.75 -1.45 -0.70
N TRP A 90 9.19 -0.55 -1.59
CA TRP A 90 10.51 -0.64 -2.21
C TRP A 90 11.59 0.22 -1.53
N LEU A 91 11.21 1.13 -0.64
CA LEU A 91 12.18 2.01 0.02
C LEU A 91 13.20 1.20 0.83
N SER A 92 12.74 0.26 1.67
CA SER A 92 13.61 -0.58 2.50
C SER A 92 14.60 -1.43 1.66
N PRO A 93 14.16 -2.20 0.64
CA PRO A 93 15.10 -2.97 -0.17
C PRO A 93 16.05 -2.08 -0.99
N ILE A 94 15.60 -0.93 -1.49
CA ILE A 94 16.49 0.04 -2.16
C ILE A 94 17.59 0.50 -1.20
N THR A 95 17.23 0.95 0.00
CA THR A 95 18.19 1.41 1.00
C THR A 95 19.16 0.29 1.39
N LEU A 96 18.70 -0.95 1.55
CA LEU A 96 19.56 -2.09 1.88
C LEU A 96 20.59 -2.36 0.78
N VAL A 97 20.14 -2.40 -0.48
CA VAL A 97 21.02 -2.65 -1.65
C VAL A 97 22.00 -1.51 -1.84
N VAL A 98 21.54 -0.26 -1.78
CA VAL A 98 22.40 0.93 -1.92
C VAL A 98 23.45 0.96 -0.83
N THR A 99 23.06 0.71 0.43
CA THR A 99 23.97 0.66 1.56
C THR A 99 25.04 -0.41 1.34
N ALA A 100 24.65 -1.63 0.95
CA ALA A 100 25.59 -2.71 0.66
C ALA A 100 26.57 -2.37 -0.48
N LEU A 101 26.08 -1.72 -1.55
CA LEU A 101 26.90 -1.27 -2.67
C LEU A 101 27.92 -0.20 -2.24
N VAL A 102 27.51 0.78 -1.45
CA VAL A 102 28.40 1.83 -0.93
C VAL A 102 29.50 1.21 -0.08
N PHE A 103 29.16 0.33 0.86
CA PHE A 103 30.15 -0.34 1.69
C PHE A 103 31.10 -1.21 0.85
N THR A 104 30.59 -1.94 -0.13
CA THR A 104 31.42 -2.75 -1.03
C THR A 104 32.36 -1.86 -1.85
N ALA A 105 31.89 -0.73 -2.37
CA ALA A 105 32.72 0.22 -3.10
C ALA A 105 33.82 0.83 -2.21
N LEU A 106 33.51 1.14 -0.95
CA LEU A 106 34.49 1.62 0.01
C LEU A 106 35.56 0.56 0.30
N GLU A 107 35.19 -0.72 0.47
CA GLU A 107 36.15 -1.81 0.62
C GLU A 107 37.07 -1.96 -0.60
N VAL A 108 36.51 -1.91 -1.82
CA VAL A 108 37.27 -2.08 -3.05
C VAL A 108 38.13 -0.85 -3.38
N SER A 109 37.77 0.34 -2.89
CA SER A 109 38.51 1.58 -3.15
C SER A 109 39.94 1.60 -2.60
N GLY A 110 40.29 0.68 -1.69
CA GLY A 110 41.58 0.66 -1.02
C GLY A 110 41.78 1.81 -0.02
N LEU A 111 40.74 2.62 0.22
CA LEU A 111 40.78 3.67 1.24
C LEU A 111 40.82 3.03 2.63
N PRO A 112 41.74 3.45 3.51
CA PRO A 112 41.79 2.96 4.89
C PRO A 112 40.68 3.59 5.75
N TRP A 113 39.42 3.35 5.38
CA TRP A 113 38.25 3.95 6.05
C TRP A 113 37.86 3.19 7.33
N ARG A 114 38.35 1.95 7.49
CA ARG A 114 38.12 1.09 8.66
C ARG A 114 39.14 1.21 9.80
N THR A 115 40.03 2.21 9.77
CA THR A 115 41.13 2.36 10.75
C THR A 115 40.68 2.63 12.18
N ASP A 116 39.61 3.39 12.36
CA ASP A 116 39.09 3.81 13.65
C ASP A 116 37.57 4.05 13.55
N LEU A 117 36.86 3.90 14.67
CA LEU A 117 35.39 4.01 14.69
C LEU A 117 34.91 5.40 14.24
N GLY A 118 35.65 6.45 14.59
CA GLY A 118 35.31 7.83 14.19
C GLY A 118 35.36 8.02 12.68
N ARG A 119 36.44 7.54 12.04
CA ARG A 119 36.59 7.57 10.58
C ARG A 119 35.63 6.64 9.86
N GLN A 120 35.32 5.47 10.43
CA GLN A 120 34.29 4.57 9.91
C GLN A 120 32.93 5.25 9.85
N LEU A 121 32.54 5.93 10.93
CA LEU A 121 31.27 6.65 10.99
C LEU A 121 31.30 7.85 10.03
N LEU A 122 32.35 8.67 10.04
CA LEU A 122 32.44 9.86 9.18
C LEU A 122 32.44 9.51 7.69
N VAL A 123 33.27 8.57 7.26
CA VAL A 123 33.38 8.18 5.84
C VAL A 123 32.20 7.32 5.43
N GLY A 124 31.79 6.36 6.26
CA GLY A 124 30.66 5.48 6.00
C GLY A 124 29.34 6.24 5.91
N LEU A 125 28.96 7.00 6.94
CA LEU A 125 27.73 7.80 6.91
C LEU A 125 27.84 8.95 5.90
N GLY A 126 29.00 9.61 5.81
CA GLY A 126 29.23 10.73 4.90
C GLY A 126 29.11 10.36 3.43
N THR A 127 29.28 9.08 3.08
CA THR A 127 29.08 8.57 1.71
C THR A 127 27.73 7.87 1.53
N ALA A 128 27.28 7.06 2.51
CA ALA A 128 26.03 6.33 2.41
C ALA A 128 24.81 7.26 2.39
N LEU A 129 24.77 8.27 3.25
CA LEU A 129 23.63 9.20 3.35
C LEU A 129 23.36 9.98 2.06
N PRO A 130 24.34 10.65 1.41
CA PRO A 130 24.05 11.37 0.17
C PRO A 130 23.67 10.44 -0.99
N VAL A 131 24.25 9.24 -1.06
CA VAL A 131 23.88 8.26 -2.10
C VAL A 131 22.46 7.74 -1.88
N ASP A 132 22.11 7.38 -0.65
CA ASP A 132 20.76 6.93 -0.30
C ASP A 132 19.71 8.04 -0.51
N ALA A 133 20.05 9.30 -0.16
CA ALA A 133 19.20 10.45 -0.44
C ALA A 133 18.97 10.67 -1.95
N LEU A 134 20.01 10.53 -2.77
CA LEU A 134 19.91 10.63 -4.23
C LEU A 134 19.04 9.49 -4.80
N CYS A 135 19.28 8.26 -4.37
CA CYS A 135 18.48 7.10 -4.78
C CYS A 135 17.02 7.24 -4.38
N THR A 136 16.75 7.73 -3.17
CA THR A 136 15.40 8.03 -2.69
C THR A 136 14.74 9.13 -3.52
N ALA A 137 15.45 10.22 -3.83
CA ALA A 137 14.93 11.28 -4.68
C ALA A 137 14.60 10.80 -6.10
N ILE A 138 15.46 9.96 -6.69
CA ILE A 138 15.21 9.32 -8.00
C ILE A 138 13.99 8.40 -7.91
N TRP A 139 13.89 7.57 -6.86
CA TRP A 139 12.76 6.67 -6.62
C TRP A 139 11.44 7.45 -6.54
N TRP A 140 11.43 8.56 -5.80
CA TRP A 140 10.25 9.43 -5.68
C TRP A 140 9.88 10.08 -7.01
N ARG A 141 10.87 10.46 -7.81
CA ARG A 141 10.66 11.05 -9.14
C ARG A 141 10.06 10.04 -10.11
N ILE A 142 10.57 8.81 -10.18
CA ILE A 142 10.07 7.80 -11.12
C ILE A 142 8.70 7.23 -10.71
N THR A 143 8.39 7.25 -9.42
CA THR A 143 7.08 6.86 -8.89
C THR A 143 6.13 8.04 -8.75
N ARG A 144 6.41 9.20 -9.36
CA ARG A 144 5.55 10.39 -9.25
C ARG A 144 4.16 10.18 -9.87
N ASP A 145 4.08 9.36 -10.92
CA ASP A 145 2.83 9.05 -11.60
C ASP A 145 2.24 7.72 -11.08
N PRO A 146 1.04 7.73 -10.46
CA PRO A 146 0.38 6.53 -9.93
C PRO A 146 -0.03 5.54 -11.03
N SER A 147 -0.29 6.04 -12.25
CA SER A 147 -0.62 5.23 -13.43
C SER A 147 0.60 4.78 -14.23
N GLY A 148 1.78 5.29 -13.86
CA GLY A 148 3.03 5.07 -14.56
C GLY A 148 3.44 3.60 -14.62
N ALA A 149 4.14 3.23 -15.69
CA ALA A 149 4.59 1.86 -15.92
C ALA A 149 5.42 1.28 -14.76
N VAL A 150 6.20 2.12 -14.08
CA VAL A 150 7.02 1.73 -12.92
C VAL A 150 6.14 1.31 -11.75
N VAL A 151 5.14 2.12 -11.37
CA VAL A 151 4.21 1.81 -10.26
C VAL A 151 3.40 0.55 -10.58
N ARG A 152 2.98 0.38 -11.83
CA ARG A 152 2.24 -0.81 -12.29
C ARG A 152 3.06 -2.10 -12.27
N LYS A 153 4.35 -2.04 -12.60
CA LYS A 153 5.26 -3.20 -12.54
C LYS A 153 5.66 -3.53 -11.11
N MET A 154 5.94 -2.51 -10.31
CA MET A 154 6.50 -2.66 -8.95
C MET A 154 5.44 -2.93 -7.88
N GLY A 155 4.16 -2.63 -8.15
CA GLY A 155 3.05 -2.96 -7.25
C GLY A 155 2.69 -4.45 -7.21
N GLY A 156 3.25 -5.28 -8.09
CA GLY A 156 2.89 -6.69 -8.20
C GLY A 156 1.56 -6.93 -8.90
N HIS A 157 1.31 -8.18 -9.31
CA HIS A 157 0.12 -8.55 -10.08
C HIS A 157 -1.17 -8.38 -9.27
N ARG A 158 -1.18 -8.82 -8.00
CA ARG A 158 -2.33 -8.76 -7.09
C ARG A 158 -2.78 -7.32 -6.84
N THR A 159 -1.91 -6.47 -6.29
CA THR A 159 -2.23 -5.03 -6.03
C THR A 159 -2.68 -4.28 -7.28
N ARG A 160 -2.17 -4.65 -8.47
CA ARG A 160 -2.61 -4.05 -9.73
C ARG A 160 -4.03 -4.47 -10.08
N GLN A 161 -4.36 -5.74 -9.96
CA GLN A 161 -5.71 -6.24 -10.20
C GLN A 161 -6.72 -5.58 -9.26
N GLN A 162 -6.40 -5.47 -7.97
CA GLN A 162 -7.26 -4.85 -6.95
C GLN A 162 -7.51 -3.37 -7.24
N TYR A 163 -6.47 -2.64 -7.65
CA TYR A 163 -6.62 -1.24 -8.06
C TYR A 163 -7.45 -1.10 -9.34
N ASP A 164 -7.17 -1.91 -10.37
CA ASP A 164 -7.87 -1.83 -11.66
C ASP A 164 -9.37 -2.19 -11.48
N GLN A 165 -9.68 -3.15 -10.59
CA GLN A 165 -11.04 -3.53 -10.20
C GLN A 165 -11.76 -2.41 -9.44
N GLN A 166 -11.14 -1.86 -8.39
CA GLN A 166 -11.75 -0.79 -7.60
C GLN A 166 -11.97 0.47 -8.44
N ARG A 167 -11.02 0.83 -9.29
CA ARG A 167 -11.17 1.97 -10.21
C ARG A 167 -12.35 1.79 -11.16
N ALA A 168 -12.54 0.60 -11.71
CA ALA A 168 -13.69 0.30 -12.58
C ALA A 168 -15.05 0.38 -11.85
N VAL A 169 -15.07 0.15 -10.53
CA VAL A 169 -16.25 0.35 -9.68
C VAL A 169 -16.48 1.84 -9.41
N LEU A 170 -15.43 2.63 -9.21
CA LEU A 170 -15.51 4.08 -8.97
C LEU A 170 -15.86 4.88 -10.24
N ASP A 171 -15.47 4.39 -11.42
CA ASP A 171 -15.76 5.02 -12.71
C ASP A 171 -17.20 4.75 -13.24
N ARG A 172 -17.97 3.89 -12.55
CA ARG A 172 -19.37 3.56 -12.89
C ARG A 172 -20.38 4.49 -12.22
#